data_AF-A0A392NQ88-F1
#
_entry.id   AF-A0A392NQ88-F1
#
_cell.length_a   1.000
_cell.length_b   1.000
_cell.length_c   1.000
_cell.angle_alpha   90.00
_cell.angle_beta   90.00
_cell.angle_gamma   90.00
#
_symmetry.space_group_name_H-M   'P 1'
#
loop_
_entity.id
_entity.type
_entity.pdbx_description
1 polymer ?
#
loop_
_entity_poly.entity_id
_entity_poly.type
_entity_poly.pdbx_seq_one_letter_code
_entity_poly.pdbx_strand_id
1 'polypeptide(L)' 'FLVEKNSLKITSPKSLKGTYECAIGNFGVPQYGGTLVGSVVYPNVNKKGCNNFTDVNASFQSKPGSFPTFLLVDRG' A
#
# COMPACT_ATOMS: atom_id res chain seq x y z
N PHE A 1 -3.01 17.62 1.10
CA PHE A 1 -2.44 16.73 2.13
C PHE A 1 -1.26 17.43 2.75
N LEU A 2 -1.18 17.51 4.08
CA LEU A 2 0.10 17.80 4.73
C LEU A 2 0.92 16.51 4.58
N VAL A 3 1.94 16.57 3.74
CA VAL A 3 2.73 15.41 3.35
C VAL A 3 4.08 15.53 4.01
N GLU A 4 4.50 14.46 4.68
CA GLU A 4 5.88 14.30 5.05
C GLU A 4 6.61 13.57 3.91
N LYS A 5 7.74 14.15 3.47
CA LYS A 5 8.67 13.43 2.60
C LYS A 5 9.23 12.26 3.41
N ASN A 6 8.93 11.05 2.97
CA ASN A 6 9.42 9.85 3.60
C ASN A 6 9.94 8.87 2.53
N SER A 7 10.39 7.71 2.98
CA SER A 7 10.98 6.68 2.13
C SER A 7 10.12 5.42 2.12
N LEU A 8 9.95 4.84 0.94
CA LEU A 8 9.38 3.51 0.73
C LEU A 8 10.50 2.57 0.27
N LYS A 9 10.70 1.46 0.96
CA LYS A 9 11.75 0.49 0.61
C LYS A 9 11.13 -0.76 -0.02
N ILE A 10 11.50 -1.04 -1.27
CA ILE A 10 11.17 -2.30 -1.95
C ILE A 10 12.27 -3.31 -1.62
N THR A 11 11.88 -4.47 -1.07
CA THR A 11 12.80 -5.53 -0.65
C THR A 11 12.94 -6.65 -1.69
N SER A 12 11.94 -6.84 -2.55
CA SER A 12 11.85 -7.87 -3.60
C SER A 12 10.86 -7.42 -4.69
N PRO A 13 11.00 -7.86 -5.96
CA PRO A 13 12.11 -8.65 -6.53
C PRO A 13 13.41 -7.84 -6.63
N LYS A 14 14.53 -8.51 -6.92
CA LYS A 14 15.86 -7.86 -7.03
C LYS A 14 15.87 -6.72 -8.07
N SER A 15 15.10 -6.84 -9.15
CA SER A 15 15.01 -5.83 -10.21
C SER A 15 14.41 -4.50 -9.77
N LEU A 16 13.59 -4.51 -8.71
CA LEU A 16 12.92 -3.33 -8.15
C LEU A 16 13.41 -2.98 -6.75
N LYS A 17 14.41 -3.72 -6.23
CA LYS A 17 14.89 -3.53 -4.86
C LYS A 17 15.57 -2.16 -4.74
N GLY A 18 15.13 -1.35 -3.78
CA GLY A 18 15.65 -0.01 -3.61
C GLY A 18 14.87 0.80 -2.57
N THR A 19 15.34 2.01 -2.32
CA THR A 19 14.63 3.02 -1.52
C THR A 19 14.13 4.11 -2.46
N TYR A 20 12.84 4.42 -2.37
CA TYR A 20 12.15 5.36 -3.22
C TYR A 20 11.54 6.47 -2.38
N GLU A 21 11.47 7.67 -2.94
CA GLU A 21 10.76 8.77 -2.29
C GLU A 21 9.25 8.51 -2.33
N CYS A 22 8.56 8.83 -1.25
CA CYS A 22 7.11 8.79 -1.20
C CYS A 22 6.53 9.94 -0.38
N ALA A 23 5.26 10.21 -0.66
CA ALA A 23 4.43 11.12 0.09
C ALA A 23 3.56 10.29 1.06
N ILE A 24 3.78 10.45 2.37
CA ILE A 24 2.94 9.79 3.38
C ILE A 24 1.95 10.80 3.94
N GLY A 25 0.66 10.42 3.93
CA GLY A 25 -0.39 11.20 4.59
C GLY A 25 -0.24 11.14 6.10
N ASN A 26 -0.46 12.26 6.77
CA ASN A 26 -0.42 12.38 8.24
C ASN A 26 -1.66 11.80 8.95
N PHE A 27 -2.32 10.81 8.35
CA PHE A 27 -3.52 10.15 8.85
C PHE A 27 -3.39 8.64 8.62
N GLY A 28 -4.08 7.83 9.43
CA GLY A 28 -3.99 6.37 9.34
C GLY A 28 -2.65 5.79 9.82
N VAL A 29 -1.77 6.62 10.39
CA VAL A 29 -0.49 6.25 11.01
C VAL A 29 -0.52 6.57 12.50
N PRO A 30 0.17 5.78 13.36
CA PRO A 30 0.28 6.09 14.79
C PRO A 30 1.10 7.37 15.01
N GLN A 31 0.91 8.03 16.17
CA GLN A 31 1.68 9.22 16.56
C GLN A 31 3.13 8.92 16.99
N TYR A 32 3.53 7.65 16.96
CA TYR A 32 4.88 7.18 17.25
C TYR A 32 5.49 6.52 16.01
N GLY A 33 6.82 6.49 15.94
CA GLY A 33 7.53 5.88 14.81
C GLY A 33 7.27 4.38 14.69
N GLY A 34 7.14 3.88 13.46
CA GLY A 34 6.92 2.46 13.19
C GLY A 34 7.24 2.09 11.75
N THR A 35 7.30 0.79 11.47
CA THR A 35 7.48 0.26 10.12
C THR A 35 6.44 -0.82 9.87
N LEU A 36 5.78 -0.75 8.71
CA LEU A 36 4.88 -1.79 8.22
C LEU A 36 5.54 -2.48 7.02
N VAL A 37 5.65 -3.80 7.09
CA VAL A 37 6.18 -4.63 6.00
C VAL A 37 5.02 -5.41 5.40
N GLY A 38 4.88 -5.36 4.08
CA GLY A 38 3.75 -5.93 3.36
C GLY A 38 4.11 -6.38 1.96
N SER A 39 3.15 -7.04 1.30
CA SER A 39 3.22 -7.41 -0.12
C SER A 39 2.31 -6.52 -0.94
N VAL A 40 2.76 -6.10 -2.12
CA VAL A 40 1.98 -5.23 -3.01
C VAL A 40 1.04 -6.05 -3.90
N VAL A 41 -0.22 -5.63 -4.01
CA VAL A 41 -1.20 -6.18 -4.95
C VAL A 41 -1.75 -5.04 -5.80
N TYR A 42 -1.75 -5.22 -7.12
CA TYR A 42 -2.47 -4.35 -8.04
C TYR A 42 -3.79 -5.03 -8.42
N PRO A 43 -4.94 -4.42 -8.15
CA PRO A 43 -6.23 -5.10 -8.34
C PRO A 43 -6.60 -5.17 -9.83
N ASN A 44 -7.24 -6.27 -10.23
CA ASN A 44 -7.72 -6.44 -11.61
C ASN A 44 -9.00 -5.62 -11.90
N VAL A 45 -9.72 -5.22 -10.85
CA VAL A 45 -10.96 -4.44 -10.89
C VAL A 45 -10.83 -3.22 -10.00
N ASN A 46 -11.61 -2.17 -10.28
CA ASN A 46 -11.63 -0.95 -9.46
C ASN A 46 -10.21 -0.39 -9.18
N LYS A 47 -9.35 -0.37 -10.21
CA LYS A 47 -7.94 0.04 -10.14
C LYS A 47 -7.70 1.44 -9.57
N LYS A 48 -8.69 2.32 -9.72
CA LYS A 48 -8.68 3.69 -9.21
C LYS A 48 -9.18 3.80 -7.76
N GLY A 49 -9.76 2.74 -7.21
CA GLY A 49 -10.30 2.72 -5.85
C GLY A 49 -11.52 3.63 -5.62
N CYS A 50 -12.20 4.08 -6.68
CA CYS A 50 -13.31 5.03 -6.56
C CYS A 50 -14.65 4.40 -6.13
N ASN A 51 -14.79 3.08 -6.26
CA ASN A 51 -15.99 2.33 -5.83
C ASN A 51 -15.67 1.41 -4.64
N ASN A 52 -16.68 0.86 -3.99
CA ASN A 52 -16.45 -0.15 -2.96
C ASN A 52 -15.91 -1.45 -3.58
N PHE A 53 -14.87 -2.03 -2.97
CA PHE A 53 -14.30 -3.29 -3.43
C PHE A 53 -15.23 -4.50 -3.18
N THR A 54 -16.14 -4.40 -2.20
CA THR A 54 -17.17 -5.41 -1.94
C THR A 54 -18.14 -5.57 -3.10
N ASP A 55 -18.48 -4.48 -3.78
CA ASP A 55 -19.48 -4.48 -4.87
C ASP A 55 -18.94 -5.21 -6.11
N VAL A 56 -17.61 -5.35 -6.21
CA VAL A 56 -16.90 -6.07 -7.26
C VAL A 56 -16.29 -7.39 -6.77
N ASN A 57 -16.77 -7.91 -5.64
CA ASN A 57 -16.34 -9.18 -5.03
C ASN A 57 -14.81 -9.28 -4.81
N ALA A 58 -14.16 -8.15 -4.51
CA ALA A 58 -12.72 -8.10 -4.21
C ALA A 58 -12.48 -7.97 -2.70
N SER A 59 -11.58 -8.81 -2.16
CA SER A 59 -11.09 -8.72 -0.78
C SER A 59 -9.57 -8.76 -0.76
N PHE A 60 -8.97 -7.91 0.08
CA PHE A 60 -7.52 -7.79 0.26
C PHE A 60 -7.08 -8.15 1.67
N GLN A 61 -7.94 -8.82 2.43
CA GLN A 61 -7.59 -9.29 3.75
C GLN A 61 -6.51 -10.38 3.63
N SER A 62 -5.34 -10.12 4.22
CA SER A 62 -4.25 -11.09 4.26
C SER A 62 -4.62 -12.30 5.12
N LYS A 63 -4.17 -13.49 4.73
CA LYS A 63 -4.33 -14.70 5.54
C LYS A 63 -3.48 -14.59 6.81
N PRO A 64 -3.91 -15.15 7.95
CA PRO A 64 -3.07 -15.24 9.14
C PRO A 64 -1.71 -15.87 8.82
N GLY A 65 -0.63 -15.28 9.33
CA GLY A 65 0.76 -15.72 9.07
C GLY A 65 1.35 -15.26 7.73
N SER A 66 0.58 -14.57 6.87
CA SER A 66 1.10 -13.93 5.66
C SER A 66 1.38 -12.44 5.87
N PHE A 67 2.12 -11.83 4.95
CA PHE A 67 2.32 -10.38 4.97
C PHE A 67 0.99 -9.63 4.75
N PRO A 68 0.78 -8.50 5.44
CA PRO A 68 -0.27 -7.54 5.10
C PRO A 68 -0.24 -7.15 3.62
N THR A 69 -1.41 -6.85 3.06
CA THR A 69 -1.53 -6.42 1.66
C THR A 69 -1.44 -4.91 1.55
N PHE A 70 -0.51 -4.42 0.73
CA PHE A 70 -0.47 -3.03 0.26
C PHE A 70 -1.17 -2.97 -1.09
N LEU A 71 -2.29 -2.26 -1.17
CA LEU A 71 -3.02 -2.11 -2.41
C LEU A 71 -2.41 -0.97 -3.24
N LEU A 72 -1.90 -1.30 -4.44
CA LEU A 72 -1.48 -0.31 -5.41
C LEU A 72 -2.70 0.14 -6.22
N VAL A 73 -2.96 1.44 -6.22
CA VAL A 73 -4.09 2.05 -6.95
C VAL A 73 -3.60 3.13 -7.91
N ASP A 74 -4.31 3.27 -9.02
CA ASP A 74 -4.06 4.31 -10.00
C ASP A 74 -4.66 5.63 -9.53
N ARG A 75 -3.98 6.72 -9.87
CA ARG A 75 -4.51 8.06 -9.62
C ARG A 75 -5.70 8.35 -10.55
N GLY A 76 -6.78 8.89 -9.96
CA GLY A 76 -7.84 9.63 -10.67
C GLY A 76 -9.12 8.86 -10.89
#